data_AF-A0AAI8CNW0-F1
#
_entry.id   AF-A0AAI8CNW0-F1
#
_cell.length_a   1.000
_cell.length_b   1.000
_cell.length_c   1.000
_cell.angle_alpha   90.00
_cell.angle_beta   90.00
_cell.angle_gamma   90.00
#
_symmetry.space_group_name_H-M   'P 1'
#
loop_
_entity.id
_entity.type
_entity.pdbx_description
1 polymer ?
#
loop_
_entity_poly.entity_id
_entity_poly.type
_entity_poly.pdbx_seq_one_letter_code
_entity_poly.pdbx_strand_id
1 'polypeptide(L)'
;MKSFSINLKILSTLTLTLCIFISVQLHGIDWSKPMFVGNYPISNYDQSKPESAFGCVFAKEISVRVVQNTLVAVNKFKIDTINAEPGAGPFARVAHTYAVDFNKDGYADMIAITYDAKVFVKRNTMPNTGNINFDDKTSYIIPSISNGEGSLVVDDFDNDGKIDLFFYSSKKSSNKAAFIKDATENPVITVESISIDSKFSTNWTVSAMASFDFDKDGFKDIIYADMSGRVWFWKNDPTKGNRRFFTTSQIYLLFSDSEIGTTASEGAAVLDIADLNGDGIPDIVAGNTDKRGIFIYYGEKVNDQIKYDPSKKVAIVKTDGDLGSAAMVDGSIPNSKNPKSLPSFAPTIIKVTDVDRDGYPDIFVGTDAWRQNANFGGSIYLFRGKDRDSTGKPRFVSLELVRGSYSSENKPPFDFDAGTIGDLDNDGIPDFVAADGNNSGNFYKIVTKTVKKYEIKPGILVSDKLTNVVDYKLQDGTVVKGIPRSVLQNHFVQAMEVELEFTKDGQGTVELRYSKTYINRPELIDPNNFPRMLDPVQITSAQTVKARAVLETPSPDPQIIIVLKPANENTAPHLKRITYRIWTAPARVEIKGFRWLKSEF
;
A
#
# COMPACT_ATOMS: atom_id res chain seq x y z
N MET A 1 -2.21 -50.24 75.31
CA MET A 1 -1.79 -49.05 74.54
C MET A 1 -0.71 -49.48 73.56
N LYS A 2 -1.00 -49.36 72.26
CA LYS A 2 -0.11 -49.76 71.17
C LYS A 2 0.80 -48.59 70.80
N SER A 3 2.10 -48.84 70.67
CA SER A 3 2.93 -48.16 69.67
C SER A 3 3.90 -49.18 69.08
N PHE A 4 3.75 -49.41 67.78
CA PHE A 4 4.59 -50.29 66.98
C PHE A 4 5.63 -49.43 66.27
N SER A 5 6.89 -49.81 66.42
CA SER A 5 8.01 -49.45 65.56
C SER A 5 7.80 -49.97 64.13
N ILE A 6 8.35 -49.29 63.12
CA ILE A 6 9.22 -49.93 62.09
C ILE A 6 9.92 -48.89 61.19
N ASN A 7 11.17 -49.25 60.94
CA ASN A 7 12.21 -48.73 60.04
C ASN A 7 11.79 -48.16 58.68
N LEU A 8 12.53 -47.10 58.32
CA LEU A 8 12.73 -46.60 56.96
C LEU A 8 13.35 -47.69 56.07
N LYS A 9 12.68 -48.03 54.96
CA LYS A 9 13.33 -48.57 53.77
C LYS A 9 12.89 -47.76 52.55
N ILE A 10 13.91 -47.24 51.87
CA ILE A 10 13.88 -46.55 50.59
C ILE A 10 13.29 -47.49 49.54
N LEU A 11 12.24 -47.05 48.86
CA LEU A 11 11.78 -47.64 47.60
C LEU A 11 11.58 -46.48 46.61
N SER A 12 12.48 -46.36 45.66
CA SER A 12 12.40 -45.46 44.52
C SER A 12 11.39 -46.02 43.51
N THR A 13 10.16 -45.49 43.52
CA THR A 13 9.21 -45.68 42.43
C THR A 13 9.48 -44.65 41.34
N LEU A 14 9.98 -45.16 40.21
CA LEU A 14 10.11 -44.43 38.96
C LEU A 14 8.70 -44.18 38.40
N THR A 15 8.16 -42.97 38.60
CA THR A 15 6.91 -42.56 37.96
C THR A 15 7.21 -42.29 36.49
N LEU A 16 6.95 -43.27 35.64
CA LEU A 16 6.90 -43.09 34.20
C LEU A 16 5.70 -42.17 33.89
N THR A 17 5.94 -40.86 33.78
CA THR A 17 4.94 -39.94 33.24
C THR A 17 4.83 -40.23 31.75
N LEU A 18 3.99 -41.21 31.42
CA LEU A 18 3.49 -41.41 30.08
C LEU A 18 2.64 -40.17 29.76
N CYS A 19 3.26 -39.15 29.15
CA CYS A 19 2.54 -38.09 28.47
C CYS A 19 1.84 -38.71 27.25
N ILE A 20 0.73 -39.40 27.51
CA ILE A 20 -0.29 -39.61 26.51
C ILE A 20 -0.77 -38.21 26.18
N PHE A 21 -0.39 -37.71 25.00
CA PHE A 21 -1.13 -36.65 24.33
C PHE A 21 -2.54 -37.19 24.11
N ILE A 22 -3.39 -37.04 25.12
CA ILE A 22 -4.82 -37.09 24.93
C ILE A 22 -5.10 -35.85 24.10
N SER A 23 -5.20 -36.04 22.79
CA SER A 23 -5.90 -35.12 21.91
C SER A 23 -7.32 -35.03 22.45
N VAL A 24 -7.56 -34.09 23.37
CA VAL A 24 -8.91 -33.67 23.67
C VAL A 24 -9.43 -33.12 22.37
N GLN A 25 -10.34 -33.88 21.76
CA GLN A 25 -11.04 -33.56 20.53
C GLN A 25 -11.94 -32.35 20.80
N LEU A 26 -11.33 -31.19 20.96
CA LEU A 26 -12.00 -29.92 21.10
C LEU A 26 -12.28 -29.42 19.69
N HIS A 27 -13.58 -29.38 19.41
CA HIS A 27 -14.29 -28.63 18.37
C HIS A 27 -14.70 -29.50 17.17
N GLY A 28 -16.00 -29.76 17.08
CA GLY A 28 -16.67 -30.34 15.91
C GLY A 28 -16.69 -29.37 14.72
N ILE A 29 -15.52 -28.86 14.31
CA ILE A 29 -15.36 -28.07 13.09
C ILE A 29 -15.44 -29.02 11.91
N ASP A 30 -16.48 -28.88 11.09
CA ASP A 30 -16.55 -29.53 9.79
C ASP A 30 -15.64 -28.78 8.79
N TRP A 31 -14.38 -29.22 8.71
CA TRP A 31 -13.36 -28.63 7.82
C TRP A 31 -13.70 -28.75 6.32
N SER A 32 -14.71 -29.52 5.94
CA SER A 32 -15.17 -29.60 4.54
C SER A 32 -16.08 -28.42 4.15
N LYS A 33 -16.56 -27.65 5.14
CA LYS A 33 -17.53 -26.56 4.94
C LYS A 33 -17.05 -25.27 5.61
N PRO A 34 -16.03 -24.60 5.04
CA PRO A 34 -15.66 -23.26 5.50
C PRO A 34 -16.84 -22.29 5.36
N MET A 35 -16.94 -21.35 6.30
CA MET A 35 -17.98 -20.31 6.23
C MET A 35 -17.62 -19.24 5.20
N PHE A 36 -16.33 -18.88 5.14
CA PHE A 36 -15.81 -17.89 4.21
C PHE A 36 -14.49 -18.37 3.61
N VAL A 37 -14.26 -18.00 2.35
CA VAL A 37 -13.08 -18.39 1.56
C VAL A 37 -12.55 -17.17 0.86
N GLY A 38 -11.22 -17.02 0.83
CA GLY A 38 -10.53 -15.99 0.06
C GLY A 38 -9.48 -16.64 -0.83
N ASN A 39 -9.49 -16.34 -2.12
CA ASN A 39 -8.53 -16.85 -3.09
C ASN A 39 -7.66 -15.72 -3.63
N TYR A 40 -6.36 -16.00 -3.71
CA TYR A 40 -5.32 -15.06 -4.13
C TYR A 40 -4.31 -15.76 -5.04
N PRO A 41 -3.70 -15.07 -6.02
CA PRO A 41 -3.73 -13.61 -6.13
C PRO A 41 -5.02 -13.02 -6.70
N ILE A 42 -5.34 -11.78 -6.32
CA ILE A 42 -6.36 -10.97 -7.02
C ILE A 42 -5.76 -10.43 -8.32
N SER A 43 -6.62 -10.19 -9.31
CA SER A 43 -6.18 -9.79 -10.64
C SER A 43 -5.69 -8.35 -10.73
N ASN A 44 -6.29 -7.46 -9.96
CA ASN A 44 -5.94 -6.05 -9.90
C ASN A 44 -5.44 -5.76 -8.50
N TYR A 45 -4.24 -5.22 -8.41
CA TYR A 45 -3.60 -4.89 -7.16
C TYR A 45 -2.78 -3.62 -7.35
N ASP A 46 -2.55 -2.91 -6.25
CA ASP A 46 -1.75 -1.70 -6.23
C ASP A 46 -0.28 -2.07 -6.43
N GLN A 47 0.31 -1.60 -7.53
CA GLN A 47 1.71 -1.86 -7.87
C GLN A 47 2.69 -1.19 -6.90
N SER A 48 2.26 -0.18 -6.14
CA SER A 48 3.04 0.39 -5.04
C SER A 48 3.05 -0.46 -3.78
N LYS A 49 2.11 -1.41 -3.65
CA LYS A 49 1.93 -2.35 -2.53
C LYS A 49 1.59 -3.76 -3.03
N PRO A 50 2.45 -4.38 -3.85
CA PRO A 50 2.06 -5.55 -4.63
C PRO A 50 1.87 -6.83 -3.81
N GLU A 51 2.30 -6.86 -2.55
CA GLU A 51 1.90 -7.88 -1.58
C GLU A 51 0.38 -7.95 -1.36
N SER A 52 -0.34 -6.85 -1.62
CA SER A 52 -1.81 -6.82 -1.61
C SER A 52 -2.44 -7.80 -2.61
N ALA A 53 -1.71 -8.13 -3.68
CA ALA A 53 -2.09 -9.19 -4.62
C ALA A 53 -2.36 -10.51 -3.89
N PHE A 54 -1.68 -10.79 -2.78
CA PHE A 54 -1.76 -12.03 -1.99
C PHE A 54 -2.64 -11.92 -0.73
N GLY A 55 -3.42 -10.83 -0.61
CA GLY A 55 -4.20 -10.54 0.59
C GLY A 55 -3.32 -10.21 1.79
N CYS A 56 -2.11 -9.72 1.52
CA CYS A 56 -1.15 -9.32 2.53
C CYS A 56 -1.08 -7.80 2.63
N VAL A 57 -0.89 -7.31 3.86
CA VAL A 57 -0.71 -5.87 4.16
C VAL A 57 0.75 -5.53 4.47
N PHE A 58 1.61 -6.54 4.49
CA PHE A 58 3.02 -6.37 4.75
C PHE A 58 3.84 -7.47 4.07
N ALA A 59 4.96 -7.05 3.49
CA ALA A 59 6.00 -7.91 2.94
C ALA A 59 7.36 -7.41 3.41
N LYS A 60 8.28 -8.34 3.67
CA LYS A 60 9.69 -8.04 3.93
C LYS A 60 10.56 -9.11 3.31
N GLU A 61 11.57 -8.69 2.57
CA GLU A 61 12.43 -9.55 1.75
C GLU A 61 11.64 -10.38 0.71
N ILE A 62 10.43 -9.94 0.34
CA ILE A 62 9.53 -10.57 -0.63
C ILE A 62 9.22 -9.57 -1.74
N SER A 63 9.24 -10.08 -2.96
CA SER A 63 8.85 -9.42 -4.20
C SER A 63 7.66 -10.15 -4.82
N VAL A 64 6.89 -9.44 -5.65
CA VAL A 64 5.78 -9.99 -6.42
C VAL A 64 6.04 -9.72 -7.89
N ARG A 65 6.08 -10.76 -8.72
CA ARG A 65 6.40 -10.64 -10.16
C ARG A 65 5.82 -11.79 -10.97
N VAL A 66 5.86 -11.67 -12.29
CA VAL A 66 5.40 -12.72 -13.21
C VAL A 66 6.55 -13.60 -13.66
N VAL A 67 6.44 -14.90 -13.38
CA VAL A 67 7.36 -15.95 -13.85
C VAL A 67 6.57 -16.94 -14.70
N GLN A 68 6.95 -17.12 -15.97
CA GLN A 68 6.25 -18.03 -16.90
C GLN A 68 4.72 -17.80 -16.91
N ASN A 69 4.28 -16.54 -17.06
CA ASN A 69 2.87 -16.11 -17.06
C ASN A 69 2.11 -16.40 -15.75
N THR A 70 2.83 -16.61 -14.65
CA THR A 70 2.26 -16.82 -13.32
C THR A 70 2.74 -15.73 -12.38
N LEU A 71 1.82 -14.97 -11.79
CA LEU A 71 2.15 -14.05 -10.71
C LEU A 71 2.57 -14.85 -9.48
N VAL A 72 3.74 -14.55 -8.91
CA VAL A 72 4.29 -15.25 -7.76
C VAL A 72 4.79 -14.26 -6.72
N ALA A 73 4.57 -14.58 -5.44
CA ALA A 73 5.33 -14.01 -4.35
C ALA A 73 6.59 -14.85 -4.12
N VAL A 74 7.74 -14.21 -4.08
CA VAL A 74 9.06 -14.85 -4.00
C VAL A 74 10.01 -13.98 -3.21
N ASN A 75 11.05 -14.54 -2.60
CA ASN A 75 12.10 -13.73 -1.99
C ASN A 75 12.66 -12.71 -2.99
N LYS A 76 12.98 -11.51 -2.49
CA LYS A 76 13.50 -10.44 -3.34
C LYS A 76 14.87 -10.79 -3.92
N PHE A 77 15.18 -10.19 -5.06
CA PHE A 77 16.55 -10.16 -5.55
C PHE A 77 17.40 -9.15 -4.78
N LYS A 78 18.71 -9.38 -4.77
CA LYS A 78 19.68 -8.43 -4.21
C LYS A 78 19.63 -7.14 -5.03
N ILE A 79 19.49 -6.01 -4.36
CA ILE A 79 19.53 -4.70 -5.00
C ILE A 79 21.00 -4.29 -5.16
N ASP A 80 21.37 -3.91 -6.37
CA ASP A 80 22.68 -3.35 -6.70
C ASP A 80 22.67 -1.83 -6.48
N THR A 81 21.73 -1.14 -7.13
CA THR A 81 21.59 0.31 -7.05
C THR A 81 20.17 0.75 -7.36
N ILE A 82 19.78 1.91 -6.85
CA ILE A 82 18.61 2.65 -7.33
C ILE A 82 19.17 3.76 -8.22
N ASN A 83 18.81 3.78 -9.49
CA ASN A 83 19.36 4.74 -10.43
C ASN A 83 18.28 5.49 -11.20
N ALA A 84 18.49 6.80 -11.35
CA ALA A 84 17.65 7.63 -12.20
C ALA A 84 18.25 7.67 -13.61
N GLU A 85 17.44 7.33 -14.61
CA GLU A 85 17.79 7.45 -16.02
C GLU A 85 16.82 8.39 -16.73
N PRO A 86 17.31 9.49 -17.34
CA PRO A 86 16.47 10.33 -18.18
C PRO A 86 16.07 9.58 -19.44
N GLY A 87 14.83 9.81 -19.88
CA GLY A 87 14.29 9.36 -21.14
C GLY A 87 13.52 10.46 -21.85
N ALA A 88 13.29 10.27 -23.14
CA ALA A 88 12.39 11.10 -23.95
C ALA A 88 11.33 10.20 -24.57
N GLY A 89 10.11 10.69 -24.72
CA GLY A 89 9.03 9.88 -25.27
C GLY A 89 7.76 10.67 -25.58
N PRO A 90 6.66 9.98 -25.96
CA PRO A 90 5.40 10.61 -26.34
C PRO A 90 4.62 11.17 -25.12
N PHE A 91 5.30 11.47 -24.01
CA PHE A 91 4.74 12.02 -22.77
C PHE A 91 4.73 13.56 -22.77
N ALA A 92 4.85 14.21 -23.94
CA ALA A 92 4.70 15.65 -24.03
C ALA A 92 3.27 16.05 -23.62
N ARG A 93 3.16 17.15 -22.88
CA ARG A 93 1.88 17.69 -22.38
C ARG A 93 1.17 16.74 -21.43
N VAL A 94 1.87 15.91 -20.66
CA VAL A 94 1.28 14.99 -19.67
C VAL A 94 1.05 15.70 -18.34
N ALA A 95 -0.18 15.71 -17.86
CA ALA A 95 -0.55 16.18 -16.53
C ALA A 95 -0.47 15.06 -15.48
N HIS A 96 -0.91 13.84 -15.81
CA HIS A 96 -0.94 12.76 -14.84
C HIS A 96 -0.45 11.46 -15.44
N THR A 97 0.16 10.62 -14.61
CA THR A 97 0.60 9.28 -14.93
C THR A 97 0.17 8.32 -13.81
N TYR A 98 -0.20 7.10 -14.19
CA TYR A 98 -0.47 6.02 -13.26
C TYR A 98 0.03 4.70 -13.85
N ALA A 99 0.87 3.97 -13.14
CA ALA A 99 1.39 2.68 -13.57
C ALA A 99 0.45 1.54 -13.16
N VAL A 100 0.24 0.59 -14.07
CA VAL A 100 -0.68 -0.53 -13.87
C VAL A 100 -0.33 -1.67 -14.82
N ASP A 101 -0.28 -2.91 -14.36
CA ASP A 101 -0.10 -4.09 -15.22
C ASP A 101 -1.46 -4.58 -15.74
N PHE A 102 -2.00 -3.91 -16.76
CA PHE A 102 -3.37 -4.22 -17.23
C PHE A 102 -3.43 -5.45 -18.14
N ASN A 103 -2.31 -5.82 -18.77
CA ASN A 103 -2.21 -7.03 -19.60
C ASN A 103 -1.67 -8.25 -18.82
N LYS A 104 -1.25 -8.07 -17.56
CA LYS A 104 -0.83 -9.11 -16.61
C LYS A 104 0.43 -9.84 -17.06
N ASP A 105 1.34 -9.12 -17.71
CA ASP A 105 2.61 -9.68 -18.17
C ASP A 105 3.77 -9.47 -17.18
N GLY A 106 3.52 -8.75 -16.08
CA GLY A 106 4.46 -8.44 -15.02
C GLY A 106 5.24 -7.15 -15.23
N TYR A 107 5.06 -6.48 -16.37
CA TYR A 107 5.71 -5.21 -16.66
C TYR A 107 4.65 -4.13 -16.61
N ALA A 108 4.71 -3.28 -15.59
CA ALA A 108 3.72 -2.23 -15.40
C ALA A 108 3.63 -1.35 -16.66
N ASP A 109 2.41 -1.27 -17.19
CA ASP A 109 2.01 -0.36 -18.23
C ASP A 109 1.70 1.02 -17.62
N MET A 110 1.20 1.97 -18.42
CA MET A 110 0.92 3.31 -17.94
C MET A 110 -0.36 3.92 -18.52
N ILE A 111 -1.18 4.50 -17.66
CA ILE A 111 -2.26 5.41 -18.01
C ILE A 111 -1.74 6.83 -17.84
N ALA A 112 -1.92 7.68 -18.85
CA ALA A 112 -1.54 9.08 -18.79
C ALA A 112 -2.71 9.99 -19.18
N ILE A 113 -2.83 11.15 -18.53
CA ILE A 113 -3.74 12.22 -18.93
C ILE A 113 -2.91 13.42 -19.34
N THR A 114 -3.23 14.03 -20.48
CA THR A 114 -2.57 15.24 -20.96
C THR A 114 -3.24 16.53 -20.46
N TYR A 115 -2.56 17.67 -20.54
CA TYR A 115 -3.10 18.99 -20.17
C TYR A 115 -4.35 19.41 -20.97
N ASP A 116 -4.62 18.79 -22.13
CA ASP A 116 -5.86 18.94 -22.89
C ASP A 116 -6.92 17.87 -22.55
N ALA A 117 -6.75 17.15 -21.43
CA ALA A 117 -7.65 16.13 -20.90
C ALA A 117 -7.88 14.92 -21.83
N LYS A 118 -6.85 14.57 -22.61
CA LYS A 118 -6.84 13.32 -23.39
C LYS A 118 -6.18 12.22 -22.56
N VAL A 119 -6.86 11.08 -22.46
CA VAL A 119 -6.35 9.89 -21.80
C VAL A 119 -5.60 9.03 -22.83
N PHE A 120 -4.42 8.56 -22.45
CA PHE A 120 -3.62 7.58 -23.18
C PHE A 120 -3.43 6.36 -22.30
N VAL A 121 -3.73 5.19 -22.84
CA VAL A 121 -3.33 3.90 -22.26
C VAL A 121 -2.13 3.45 -23.06
N LYS A 122 -0.99 3.30 -22.38
CA LYS A 122 0.31 3.03 -22.99
C LYS A 122 0.85 1.70 -22.49
N ARG A 123 1.35 0.88 -23.40
CA ARG A 123 1.88 -0.45 -23.12
C ARG A 123 3.39 -0.44 -22.94
N ASN A 124 3.90 -1.10 -21.91
CA ASN A 124 5.33 -1.33 -21.74
C ASN A 124 5.84 -2.34 -22.78
N THR A 125 6.90 -1.97 -23.49
CA THR A 125 7.47 -2.76 -24.60
C THR A 125 8.75 -3.48 -24.21
N MET A 126 9.22 -3.33 -22.98
CA MET A 126 10.40 -4.02 -22.46
C MET A 126 10.39 -5.54 -22.68
N PRO A 127 9.26 -6.27 -22.51
CA PRO A 127 9.21 -7.71 -22.76
C PRO A 127 9.72 -8.12 -24.15
N ASN A 128 9.53 -7.25 -25.15
CA ASN A 128 9.87 -7.52 -26.55
C ASN A 128 11.17 -6.86 -26.98
N THR A 129 11.53 -5.71 -26.38
CA THR A 129 12.63 -4.85 -26.83
C THR A 129 13.86 -4.89 -25.91
N GLY A 130 13.71 -5.42 -24.69
CA GLY A 130 14.74 -5.38 -23.65
C GLY A 130 14.99 -4.00 -23.04
N ASN A 131 14.18 -2.98 -23.39
CA ASN A 131 14.32 -1.61 -22.89
C ASN A 131 12.96 -1.08 -22.39
N ILE A 132 12.94 -0.37 -21.27
CA ILE A 132 11.72 0.28 -20.76
C ILE A 132 11.32 1.43 -21.68
N ASN A 133 10.30 1.18 -22.51
CA ASN A 133 9.68 2.10 -23.46
C ASN A 133 8.18 1.85 -23.51
N PHE A 134 7.39 2.86 -23.89
CA PHE A 134 5.93 2.80 -23.89
C PHE A 134 5.31 3.16 -25.24
N ASP A 135 4.44 2.29 -25.76
CA ASP A 135 3.67 2.51 -26.98
C ASP A 135 2.21 2.85 -26.69
N ASP A 136 1.60 3.73 -27.47
CA ASP A 136 0.17 4.03 -27.35
C ASP A 136 -0.68 2.81 -27.74
N LYS A 137 -1.45 2.30 -26.78
CA LYS A 137 -2.40 1.20 -27.02
C LYS A 137 -3.77 1.70 -27.43
N THR A 138 -4.29 2.69 -26.71
CA THR A 138 -5.54 3.37 -27.03
C THR A 138 -5.51 4.80 -26.46
N SER A 139 -6.38 5.66 -26.98
CA SER A 139 -6.57 6.99 -26.41
C SER A 139 -8.01 7.47 -26.62
N TYR A 140 -8.48 8.29 -25.70
CA TYR A 140 -9.83 8.87 -25.73
C TYR A 140 -9.85 10.22 -25.02
N ILE A 141 -10.87 11.03 -25.31
CA ILE A 141 -11.06 12.34 -24.67
C ILE A 141 -12.06 12.21 -23.53
N ILE A 142 -11.89 13.00 -22.47
CA ILE A 142 -12.91 13.14 -21.43
C ILE A 142 -13.92 14.19 -21.90
N PRO A 143 -15.18 13.83 -22.21
CA PRO A 143 -16.13 14.80 -22.75
C PRO A 143 -16.36 15.97 -21.80
N SER A 144 -16.50 17.17 -22.34
CA SER A 144 -16.76 18.39 -21.57
C SER A 144 -15.66 18.82 -20.60
N ILE A 145 -14.50 18.16 -20.59
CA ILE A 145 -13.29 18.61 -19.88
C ILE A 145 -12.22 18.91 -20.92
N SER A 146 -11.68 20.13 -20.89
CA SER A 146 -10.62 20.58 -21.81
C SER A 146 -9.33 20.99 -21.10
N ASN A 147 -9.28 20.77 -19.78
CA ASN A 147 -8.12 21.03 -18.93
C ASN A 147 -7.75 19.77 -18.15
N GLY A 148 -6.54 19.28 -18.36
CA GLY A 148 -5.97 18.13 -17.68
C GLY A 148 -5.36 18.44 -16.32
N GLU A 149 -5.30 19.72 -15.93
CA GLU A 149 -4.87 20.09 -14.57
C GLU A 149 -5.86 19.60 -13.53
N GLY A 150 -5.35 19.23 -12.36
CA GLY A 150 -6.13 18.63 -11.30
C GLY A 150 -5.34 17.54 -10.59
N SER A 151 -6.04 16.46 -10.28
CA SER A 151 -5.44 15.23 -9.78
C SER A 151 -6.17 14.02 -10.37
N LEU A 152 -5.46 12.89 -10.37
CA LEU A 152 -5.93 11.61 -10.90
C LEU A 152 -5.73 10.52 -9.83
N VAL A 153 -6.67 9.58 -9.76
CA VAL A 153 -6.51 8.31 -9.07
C VAL A 153 -7.12 7.18 -9.90
N VAL A 154 -6.52 6.00 -9.83
CA VAL A 154 -6.87 4.82 -10.62
C VAL A 154 -6.95 3.64 -9.67
N ASP A 155 -8.07 2.93 -9.66
CA ASP A 155 -8.31 1.77 -8.80
C ASP A 155 -9.50 0.96 -9.32
N ASP A 156 -9.75 -0.22 -8.76
CA ASP A 156 -10.99 -0.98 -8.98
C ASP A 156 -12.10 -0.44 -8.07
N PHE A 157 -12.68 0.70 -8.44
CA PHE A 157 -13.65 1.41 -7.61
C PHE A 157 -15.00 0.71 -7.49
N ASP A 158 -15.27 -0.27 -8.34
CA ASP A 158 -16.53 -1.02 -8.38
C ASP A 158 -16.45 -2.51 -8.11
N ASN A 159 -15.24 -3.00 -7.82
CA ASN A 159 -14.93 -4.39 -7.51
C ASN A 159 -15.30 -5.35 -8.65
N ASP A 160 -15.29 -4.90 -9.90
CA ASP A 160 -15.55 -5.78 -11.06
C ASP A 160 -14.30 -6.46 -11.62
N GLY A 161 -13.12 -6.18 -11.04
CA GLY A 161 -11.86 -6.74 -11.45
C GLY A 161 -11.26 -6.07 -12.67
N LYS A 162 -11.75 -4.89 -13.08
CA LYS A 162 -11.14 -3.99 -14.06
C LYS A 162 -10.69 -2.69 -13.41
N ILE A 163 -9.93 -1.91 -14.16
CA ILE A 163 -9.31 -0.69 -13.68
C ILE A 163 -10.20 0.48 -14.06
N ASP A 164 -10.64 1.23 -13.06
CA ASP A 164 -11.38 2.47 -13.20
C ASP A 164 -10.48 3.68 -12.95
N LEU A 165 -10.97 4.85 -13.32
CA LEU A 165 -10.25 6.10 -13.19
C LEU A 165 -11.19 7.17 -12.64
N PHE A 166 -10.73 7.89 -11.62
CA PHE A 166 -11.37 9.12 -11.16
C PHE A 166 -10.44 10.32 -11.35
N PHE A 167 -10.90 11.28 -12.15
CA PHE A 167 -10.18 12.51 -12.45
C PHE A 167 -10.95 13.70 -11.93
N TYR A 168 -10.29 14.56 -11.16
CA TYR A 168 -10.86 15.82 -10.70
C TYR A 168 -10.14 16.98 -11.38
N SER A 169 -10.75 17.50 -12.45
CA SER A 169 -10.24 18.65 -13.19
C SER A 169 -10.46 19.93 -12.40
N SER A 170 -9.40 20.71 -12.29
CA SER A 170 -9.39 21.93 -11.52
C SER A 170 -9.03 23.13 -12.39
N LYS A 171 -10.03 23.93 -12.76
CA LYS A 171 -9.84 25.26 -13.35
C LYS A 171 -10.72 26.24 -12.58
N LYS A 172 -10.16 27.38 -12.15
CA LYS A 172 -10.89 28.44 -11.43
C LYS A 172 -12.24 28.69 -12.12
N SER A 173 -13.35 28.42 -11.41
CA SER A 173 -14.77 28.54 -11.82
C SER A 173 -15.45 27.40 -12.60
N SER A 174 -14.79 26.28 -12.91
CA SER A 174 -15.43 25.16 -13.64
C SER A 174 -14.89 23.78 -13.23
N ASN A 175 -14.88 23.47 -11.94
CA ASN A 175 -14.40 22.17 -11.46
C ASN A 175 -15.33 21.05 -11.95
N LYS A 176 -14.73 20.06 -12.61
CA LYS A 176 -15.44 18.91 -13.14
C LYS A 176 -14.76 17.64 -12.65
N ALA A 177 -15.56 16.69 -12.24
CA ALA A 177 -15.11 15.34 -11.96
C ALA A 177 -15.51 14.42 -13.11
N ALA A 178 -14.66 13.47 -13.42
CA ALA A 178 -14.94 12.39 -14.35
C ALA A 178 -14.67 11.05 -13.66
N PHE A 179 -15.67 10.17 -13.68
CA PHE A 179 -15.52 8.76 -13.37
C PHE A 179 -15.53 8.00 -14.69
N ILE A 180 -14.45 7.28 -14.97
CA ILE A 180 -14.27 6.47 -16.16
C ILE A 180 -14.18 5.02 -15.72
N LYS A 181 -15.26 4.29 -15.95
CA LYS A 181 -15.31 2.85 -15.74
C LYS A 181 -14.60 2.11 -16.87
N ASP A 182 -13.90 1.02 -16.58
CA ASP A 182 -13.20 0.17 -17.55
C ASP A 182 -12.19 0.99 -18.38
N ALA A 183 -11.34 1.76 -17.70
CA ALA A 183 -10.50 2.79 -18.30
C ALA A 183 -9.53 2.28 -19.39
N THR A 184 -9.15 1.00 -19.34
CA THR A 184 -8.19 0.40 -20.28
C THR A 184 -8.86 -0.18 -21.53
N GLU A 185 -10.14 -0.57 -21.46
CA GLU A 185 -10.87 -1.27 -22.53
C GLU A 185 -12.34 -0.84 -22.59
N ASN A 186 -12.73 -0.11 -23.65
CA ASN A 186 -14.10 0.37 -23.87
C ASN A 186 -14.65 1.25 -22.71
N PRO A 187 -14.01 2.40 -22.44
CA PRO A 187 -14.32 3.22 -21.27
C PRO A 187 -15.76 3.75 -21.26
N VAL A 188 -16.42 3.69 -20.11
CA VAL A 188 -17.71 4.35 -19.87
C VAL A 188 -17.48 5.59 -19.02
N ILE A 189 -17.70 6.76 -19.62
CA ILE A 189 -17.32 8.05 -19.05
C ILE A 189 -18.55 8.78 -18.49
N THR A 190 -18.53 9.09 -17.19
CA THR A 190 -19.52 9.93 -16.51
C THR A 190 -18.84 11.20 -16.02
N VAL A 191 -19.37 12.37 -16.37
CA VAL A 191 -18.80 13.68 -16.02
C VAL A 191 -19.85 14.54 -15.36
N GLU A 192 -19.53 15.11 -14.20
CA GLU A 192 -20.38 16.07 -13.51
C GLU A 192 -19.57 17.19 -12.87
N SER A 193 -20.22 18.33 -12.66
CA SER A 193 -19.63 19.42 -11.88
C SER A 193 -19.73 19.09 -10.40
N ILE A 194 -18.66 19.36 -9.66
CA ILE A 194 -18.65 19.22 -8.20
C ILE A 194 -18.27 20.56 -7.61
N SER A 195 -19.16 21.07 -6.76
CA SER A 195 -19.02 22.37 -6.12
C SER A 195 -19.26 22.21 -4.62
N ILE A 196 -18.17 22.22 -3.85
CA ILE A 196 -18.19 22.38 -2.40
C ILE A 196 -18.10 23.87 -2.06
N ASP A 197 -17.01 24.51 -2.49
CA ASP A 197 -16.80 25.95 -2.47
C ASP A 197 -15.67 26.33 -3.45
N SER A 198 -15.27 27.60 -3.48
CA SER A 198 -14.23 28.10 -4.40
C SER A 198 -12.81 27.63 -4.08
N LYS A 199 -12.57 27.06 -2.89
CA LYS A 199 -11.26 26.57 -2.44
C LYS A 199 -11.08 25.07 -2.66
N PHE A 200 -12.16 24.33 -2.91
CA PHE A 200 -12.13 22.90 -3.20
C PHE A 200 -11.62 22.65 -4.64
N SER A 201 -10.33 22.84 -4.83
CA SER A 201 -9.62 22.78 -6.12
C SER A 201 -8.11 22.75 -5.86
N THR A 202 -7.32 22.15 -6.76
CA THR A 202 -5.84 22.20 -6.68
C THR A 202 -5.24 23.37 -7.46
N ASN A 203 -6.00 23.95 -8.39
CA ASN A 203 -5.59 24.91 -9.44
C ASN A 203 -4.50 24.44 -10.41
N TRP A 204 -3.85 23.31 -10.15
CA TRP A 204 -2.72 22.81 -10.91
C TRP A 204 -2.68 21.30 -10.92
N THR A 205 -1.84 20.79 -11.80
CA THR A 205 -1.39 19.41 -11.84
C THR A 205 -0.54 19.07 -10.62
N VAL A 206 -1.04 18.18 -9.77
CA VAL A 206 -0.34 17.65 -8.59
C VAL A 206 -0.84 16.26 -8.26
N SER A 207 -0.07 15.47 -7.49
CA SER A 207 -0.59 14.25 -6.86
C SER A 207 -1.37 14.60 -5.59
N ALA A 208 -2.61 15.05 -5.71
CA ALA A 208 -3.44 15.48 -4.58
C ALA A 208 -4.51 14.45 -4.16
N MET A 209 -4.50 13.25 -4.77
CA MET A 209 -5.43 12.17 -4.45
C MET A 209 -4.71 10.84 -4.23
N ALA A 210 -5.30 10.03 -3.35
CA ALA A 210 -4.98 8.62 -3.17
C ALA A 210 -6.27 7.81 -2.94
N SER A 211 -6.27 6.54 -3.31
CA SER A 211 -7.39 5.63 -3.08
C SER A 211 -7.13 4.68 -1.91
N PHE A 212 -8.15 4.47 -1.08
CA PHE A 212 -8.08 3.56 0.06
C PHE A 212 -9.50 3.25 0.55
N ASP A 213 -9.75 2.03 1.03
CA ASP A 213 -11.01 1.67 1.70
C ASP A 213 -11.01 2.25 3.12
N PHE A 214 -11.40 3.51 3.23
CA PHE A 214 -11.17 4.32 4.42
C PHE A 214 -12.20 4.02 5.52
N ASP A 215 -13.43 3.72 5.13
CA ASP A 215 -14.50 3.38 6.06
C ASP A 215 -14.73 1.87 6.25
N LYS A 216 -13.99 1.04 5.51
CA LYS A 216 -13.98 -0.43 5.61
C LYS A 216 -15.30 -1.05 5.17
N ASP A 217 -15.93 -0.48 4.16
CA ASP A 217 -17.12 -1.04 3.52
C ASP A 217 -16.81 -1.97 2.33
N GLY A 218 -15.52 -2.12 2.00
CA GLY A 218 -15.02 -3.03 0.97
C GLY A 218 -14.91 -2.38 -0.40
N PHE A 219 -15.23 -1.09 -0.54
CA PHE A 219 -15.02 -0.31 -1.75
C PHE A 219 -13.92 0.74 -1.54
N LYS A 220 -13.16 1.03 -2.59
CA LYS A 220 -12.11 2.06 -2.52
C LYS A 220 -12.74 3.45 -2.50
N ASP A 221 -12.33 4.27 -1.55
CA ASP A 221 -12.67 5.68 -1.45
C ASP A 221 -11.54 6.56 -1.97
N ILE A 222 -11.75 7.89 -1.95
CA ILE A 222 -10.76 8.87 -2.36
C ILE A 222 -10.41 9.78 -1.18
N ILE A 223 -9.11 9.95 -0.91
CA ILE A 223 -8.59 11.01 -0.05
C ILE A 223 -8.08 12.13 -0.95
N TYR A 224 -8.53 13.36 -0.71
CA TYR A 224 -8.22 14.53 -1.55
C TYR A 224 -7.73 15.72 -0.72
N ALA A 225 -6.64 16.37 -1.14
CA ALA A 225 -6.25 17.68 -0.59
C ALA A 225 -6.54 18.80 -1.58
N ASP A 226 -7.16 19.88 -1.08
CA ASP A 226 -7.35 21.09 -1.87
C ASP A 226 -6.27 22.14 -1.63
N MET A 227 -6.24 23.18 -2.48
CA MET A 227 -5.23 24.25 -2.45
C MET A 227 -5.06 24.85 -1.05
N SER A 228 -6.15 24.96 -0.29
CA SER A 228 -6.18 25.62 1.02
C SER A 228 -5.69 24.73 2.17
N GLY A 229 -5.14 23.55 1.87
CA GLY A 229 -4.60 22.63 2.87
C GLY A 229 -5.68 21.92 3.66
N ARG A 230 -6.89 21.81 3.09
CA ARG A 230 -7.97 20.99 3.65
C ARG A 230 -7.86 19.61 3.03
N VAL A 231 -7.89 18.59 3.88
CA VAL A 231 -7.87 17.18 3.46
C VAL A 231 -9.24 16.58 3.67
N TRP A 232 -9.74 15.89 2.65
CA TRP A 232 -11.12 15.43 2.53
C TRP A 232 -11.15 13.93 2.35
N PHE A 233 -12.13 13.29 3.00
CA PHE A 233 -12.56 11.94 2.74
C PHE A 233 -13.76 12.00 1.79
N TRP A 234 -13.61 11.41 0.61
CA TRP A 234 -14.62 11.39 -0.43
C TRP A 234 -15.09 9.96 -0.63
N LYS A 235 -16.22 9.66 0.02
CA LYS A 235 -16.77 8.32 0.13
C LYS A 235 -17.31 7.82 -1.22
N ASN A 236 -17.03 6.57 -1.53
CA ASN A 236 -17.63 5.81 -2.62
C ASN A 236 -19.05 5.36 -2.25
N ASP A 237 -20.05 5.72 -3.07
CA ASP A 237 -21.42 5.21 -2.94
C ASP A 237 -21.71 4.19 -4.07
N PRO A 238 -21.44 2.88 -3.85
CA PRO A 238 -21.63 1.85 -4.87
C PRO A 238 -23.09 1.75 -5.36
N THR A 239 -24.07 2.20 -4.56
CA THR A 239 -25.50 2.18 -4.93
C THR A 239 -25.84 3.14 -6.07
N LYS A 240 -24.93 4.06 -6.42
CA LYS A 240 -25.10 5.03 -7.51
C LYS A 240 -24.47 4.59 -8.83
N GLY A 241 -23.87 3.40 -8.89
CA GLY A 241 -23.19 2.89 -10.09
C GLY A 241 -22.12 3.88 -10.58
N ASN A 242 -22.15 4.25 -11.85
CA ASN A 242 -21.17 5.20 -12.41
C ASN A 242 -21.24 6.62 -11.82
N ARG A 243 -22.24 6.91 -10.97
CA ARG A 243 -22.37 8.19 -10.27
C ARG A 243 -21.84 8.18 -8.82
N ARG A 244 -21.10 7.14 -8.42
CA ARG A 244 -20.65 6.85 -7.05
C ARG A 244 -19.88 7.96 -6.31
N PHE A 245 -19.30 8.92 -7.03
CA PHE A 245 -18.53 10.02 -6.46
C PHE A 245 -19.17 11.41 -6.63
N PHE A 246 -20.37 11.55 -7.22
CA PHE A 246 -20.92 12.88 -7.52
C PHE A 246 -21.91 13.42 -6.47
N THR A 247 -22.02 12.78 -5.31
CA THR A 247 -22.89 13.25 -4.22
C THR A 247 -22.07 14.06 -3.21
N THR A 248 -22.24 15.38 -3.19
CA THR A 248 -21.43 16.28 -2.32
C THR A 248 -21.60 16.02 -0.82
N SER A 249 -22.72 15.46 -0.38
CA SER A 249 -22.91 15.08 1.04
C SER A 249 -22.11 13.83 1.47
N GLN A 250 -21.40 13.18 0.53
CA GLN A 250 -20.46 12.09 0.76
C GLN A 250 -18.99 12.58 0.81
N ILE A 251 -18.78 13.91 0.88
CA ILE A 251 -17.46 14.53 0.95
C ILE A 251 -17.31 15.17 2.33
N TYR A 252 -16.41 14.61 3.14
CA TYR A 252 -16.24 14.94 4.55
C TYR A 252 -14.86 15.56 4.80
N LEU A 253 -14.82 16.69 5.49
CA LEU A 253 -13.55 17.29 5.91
C LEU A 253 -12.91 16.41 6.99
N LEU A 254 -11.67 15.96 6.76
CA LEU A 254 -10.88 15.24 7.75
C LEU A 254 -10.17 16.22 8.69
N PHE A 255 -9.41 17.16 8.11
CA PHE A 255 -8.72 18.22 8.83
C PHE A 255 -8.33 19.37 7.90
N SER A 256 -7.74 20.42 8.48
CA SER A 256 -7.18 21.53 7.73
C SER A 256 -5.88 21.98 8.36
N ASP A 257 -4.89 22.31 7.54
CA ASP A 257 -3.59 22.80 8.01
C ASP A 257 -3.02 23.84 7.05
N SER A 258 -2.75 25.04 7.58
CA SER A 258 -2.20 26.15 6.80
C SER A 258 -0.77 25.93 6.35
N GLU A 259 0.00 25.00 6.93
CA GLU A 259 1.36 24.70 6.47
C GLU A 259 1.37 23.96 5.13
N ILE A 260 0.32 23.19 4.83
CA ILE A 260 0.11 22.55 3.53
C ILE A 260 -0.94 23.26 2.66
N GLY A 261 -1.37 24.47 3.07
CA GLY A 261 -2.44 25.23 2.42
C GLY A 261 -2.07 26.65 2.01
N THR A 262 -2.61 27.11 0.89
CA THR A 262 -2.43 28.45 0.34
C THR A 262 -3.56 28.77 -0.64
N THR A 263 -3.77 30.05 -0.94
CA THR A 263 -4.64 30.47 -2.06
C THR A 263 -3.87 31.29 -3.07
N ALA A 264 -2.53 31.30 -2.98
CA ALA A 264 -1.67 31.92 -3.97
C ALA A 264 -1.86 31.25 -5.34
N SER A 265 -1.54 31.97 -6.41
CA SER A 265 -1.70 31.43 -7.76
C SER A 265 -0.88 30.17 -7.98
N GLU A 266 0.29 30.03 -7.36
CA GLU A 266 1.25 28.94 -7.59
C GLU A 266 1.11 27.74 -6.65
N GLY A 267 0.08 27.75 -5.82
CA GLY A 267 -0.04 26.84 -4.69
C GLY A 267 -1.11 25.77 -4.86
N ALA A 268 -0.71 24.53 -4.61
CA ALA A 268 -1.54 23.34 -4.66
C ALA A 268 -1.07 22.36 -3.58
N ALA A 269 -2.02 21.77 -2.84
CA ALA A 269 -1.68 20.70 -1.91
C ALA A 269 -1.39 19.41 -2.67
N VAL A 270 -0.46 18.62 -2.14
CA VAL A 270 -0.02 17.34 -2.67
C VAL A 270 -0.05 16.33 -1.53
N LEU A 271 -0.47 15.09 -1.79
CA LEU A 271 -0.52 14.03 -0.79
C LEU A 271 -0.25 12.63 -1.36
N ASP A 272 0.08 11.72 -0.46
CA ASP A 272 -0.13 10.28 -0.62
C ASP A 272 -0.36 9.61 0.74
N ILE A 273 -0.81 8.35 0.75
CA ILE A 273 -1.20 7.64 1.98
C ILE A 273 -0.55 6.26 2.12
N ALA A 274 -0.07 5.97 3.32
CA ALA A 274 0.48 4.68 3.71
C ALA A 274 0.51 4.55 5.23
N ASP A 275 0.61 3.34 5.74
CA ASP A 275 0.89 3.11 7.16
C ASP A 275 2.41 3.27 7.41
N LEU A 276 2.83 4.46 7.87
CA LEU A 276 4.24 4.79 8.05
C LEU A 276 4.75 4.38 9.44
N ASN A 277 3.87 4.35 10.44
CA ASN A 277 4.22 4.03 11.83
C ASN A 277 3.99 2.53 12.19
N GLY A 278 3.31 1.78 11.32
CA GLY A 278 3.07 0.33 11.41
C GLY A 278 1.78 -0.08 12.07
N ASP A 279 0.99 0.86 12.58
CA ASP A 279 -0.13 0.56 13.48
C ASP A 279 -1.38 0.02 12.77
N GLY A 280 -1.34 -0.11 11.44
CA GLY A 280 -2.42 -0.59 10.60
C GLY A 280 -3.47 0.47 10.27
N ILE A 281 -3.19 1.73 10.55
CA ILE A 281 -4.03 2.88 10.21
C ILE A 281 -3.27 3.69 9.14
N PRO A 282 -3.93 4.13 8.05
CA PRO A 282 -3.28 4.94 7.04
C PRO A 282 -2.86 6.30 7.60
N ASP A 283 -1.59 6.64 7.44
CA ASP A 283 -1.04 7.98 7.63
C ASP A 283 -1.10 8.76 6.31
N ILE A 284 -1.04 10.08 6.41
CA ILE A 284 -1.00 10.98 5.25
C ILE A 284 0.34 11.69 5.20
N VAL A 285 1.02 11.64 4.05
CA VAL A 285 2.16 12.51 3.74
C VAL A 285 1.65 13.63 2.87
N ALA A 286 1.86 14.89 3.25
CA ALA A 286 1.39 16.02 2.47
C ALA A 286 2.33 17.22 2.48
N GLY A 287 2.26 18.00 1.40
CA GLY A 287 3.00 19.24 1.19
C GLY A 287 2.20 20.27 0.40
N ASN A 288 2.84 21.36 0.00
CA ASN A 288 2.25 22.35 -0.91
C ASN A 288 3.31 22.88 -1.89
N THR A 289 2.94 23.04 -3.16
CA THR A 289 3.85 23.46 -4.25
C THR A 289 4.49 24.83 -4.03
N ASP A 290 3.82 25.78 -3.38
CA ASP A 290 4.38 27.12 -3.12
C ASP A 290 5.29 27.16 -1.87
N LYS A 291 5.50 26.01 -1.21
CA LYS A 291 6.30 25.83 -0.01
C LYS A 291 7.23 24.63 -0.14
N ARG A 292 8.16 24.52 0.82
CA ARG A 292 9.11 23.40 0.87
C ARG A 292 8.73 22.30 1.86
N GLY A 293 7.72 22.55 2.68
CA GLY A 293 7.33 21.67 3.77
C GLY A 293 6.70 20.37 3.28
N ILE A 294 7.12 19.25 3.87
CA ILE A 294 6.52 17.93 3.70
C ILE A 294 6.33 17.33 5.09
N PHE A 295 5.09 16.95 5.40
CA PHE A 295 4.68 16.55 6.74
C PHE A 295 3.95 15.21 6.73
N ILE A 296 4.08 14.47 7.84
CA ILE A 296 3.35 13.26 8.15
C ILE A 296 2.24 13.59 9.15
N TYR A 297 1.02 13.18 8.84
CA TYR A 297 -0.14 13.24 9.71
C TYR A 297 -0.55 11.82 10.07
N TYR A 298 -0.37 11.45 11.34
CA TYR A 298 -0.68 10.09 11.80
C TYR A 298 -2.18 9.88 11.94
N GLY A 299 -2.66 8.76 11.40
CA GLY A 299 -4.04 8.32 11.60
C GLY A 299 -4.22 7.73 12.99
N GLU A 300 -5.30 8.09 13.67
CA GLU A 300 -5.68 7.50 14.96
C GLU A 300 -7.13 6.99 14.89
N LYS A 301 -7.38 5.80 15.46
CA LYS A 301 -8.72 5.24 15.51
C LYS A 301 -9.45 5.75 16.75
N VAL A 302 -10.47 6.58 16.55
CA VAL A 302 -11.30 7.17 17.62
C VAL A 302 -12.76 6.87 17.33
N ASN A 303 -13.44 6.17 18.25
CA ASN A 303 -14.84 5.74 18.08
C ASN A 303 -15.10 5.11 16.71
N ASP A 304 -14.22 4.19 16.33
CA ASP A 304 -14.30 3.43 15.09
C ASP A 304 -14.10 4.19 13.78
N GLN A 305 -13.78 5.49 13.86
CA GLN A 305 -13.40 6.34 12.73
C GLN A 305 -11.90 6.64 12.76
N ILE A 306 -11.30 6.83 11.59
CA ILE A 306 -9.94 7.34 11.46
C ILE A 306 -10.00 8.87 11.62
N LYS A 307 -9.14 9.42 12.48
CA LYS A 307 -8.99 10.85 12.74
C LYS A 307 -7.54 11.25 12.62
N TYR A 308 -7.31 12.51 12.29
CA TYR A 308 -5.98 13.10 12.19
C TYR A 308 -5.93 14.34 13.08
N ASP A 309 -4.86 14.46 13.87
CA ASP A 309 -4.57 15.65 14.66
C ASP A 309 -3.38 16.41 14.04
N PRO A 310 -3.63 17.45 13.23
CA PRO A 310 -2.55 18.21 12.57
C PRO A 310 -1.60 18.92 13.54
N SER A 311 -1.94 19.05 14.82
CA SER A 311 -1.00 19.57 15.83
C SER A 311 0.12 18.60 16.19
N LYS A 312 -0.08 17.29 15.94
CA LYS A 312 0.89 16.22 16.19
C LYS A 312 1.75 15.86 14.97
N LYS A 313 1.58 16.58 13.86
CA LYS A 313 2.29 16.29 12.60
C LYS A 313 3.80 16.33 12.78
N VAL A 314 4.51 15.58 11.94
CA VAL A 314 5.98 15.54 11.94
C VAL A 314 6.50 16.00 10.59
N ALA A 315 7.49 16.89 10.58
CA ALA A 315 8.15 17.32 9.36
C ALA A 315 9.16 16.26 8.89
N ILE A 316 9.06 15.86 7.62
CA ILE A 316 10.16 15.25 6.84
C ILE A 316 11.05 16.38 6.33
N VAL A 317 10.44 17.42 5.77
CA VAL A 317 11.07 18.67 5.36
C VAL A 317 10.29 19.82 5.98
N LYS A 318 10.99 20.75 6.61
CA LYS A 318 10.42 21.97 7.20
C LYS A 318 10.11 22.99 6.10
N THR A 319 9.33 24.02 6.44
CA THR A 319 8.97 25.09 5.50
C THR A 319 10.16 25.91 5.00
N ASP A 320 11.29 25.92 5.73
CA ASP A 320 12.56 26.52 5.28
C ASP A 320 13.39 25.62 4.35
N GLY A 321 12.88 24.42 4.01
CA GLY A 321 13.53 23.42 3.18
C GLY A 321 14.53 22.53 3.91
N ASP A 322 14.76 22.74 5.20
CA ASP A 322 15.65 21.91 6.00
C ASP A 322 14.96 20.62 6.44
N LEU A 323 15.73 19.54 6.63
CA LEU A 323 15.18 18.27 7.10
C LEU A 323 14.54 18.45 8.49
N GLY A 324 13.34 17.90 8.65
CA GLY A 324 12.65 17.82 9.93
C GLY A 324 13.14 16.65 10.79
N SER A 325 12.51 16.43 11.94
CA SER A 325 12.96 15.41 12.89
C SER A 325 12.80 13.97 12.39
N ALA A 326 12.00 13.74 11.33
CA ALA A 326 11.86 12.42 10.73
C ALA A 326 12.96 12.07 9.71
N ALA A 327 13.79 13.01 9.27
CA ALA A 327 14.74 12.76 8.19
C ALA A 327 16.17 13.21 8.54
N MET A 328 17.16 12.54 7.96
CA MET A 328 18.58 12.86 8.15
C MET A 328 19.39 12.74 6.86
N VAL A 329 20.59 13.35 6.88
CA VAL A 329 21.64 13.09 5.90
C VAL A 329 22.58 12.02 6.48
N ASP A 330 22.84 10.98 5.70
CA ASP A 330 23.86 9.98 6.01
C ASP A 330 25.15 10.31 5.24
N GLY A 331 26.17 10.80 5.95
CA GLY A 331 27.44 11.21 5.34
C GLY A 331 28.23 10.07 4.67
N SER A 332 27.87 8.81 4.91
CA SER A 332 28.47 7.65 4.23
C SER A 332 27.90 7.41 2.83
N ILE A 333 26.74 7.99 2.52
CA ILE A 333 26.05 7.84 1.24
C ILE A 333 26.29 9.10 0.39
N PRO A 334 27.03 9.02 -0.73
CA PRO A 334 27.47 10.20 -1.48
C PRO A 334 26.35 11.14 -1.93
N ASN A 335 25.20 10.59 -2.31
CA ASN A 335 24.02 11.33 -2.75
C ASN A 335 23.01 11.60 -1.62
N SER A 336 23.34 11.31 -0.36
CA SER A 336 22.51 11.78 0.74
C SER A 336 22.72 13.29 0.94
N LYS A 337 21.65 14.07 0.73
CA LYS A 337 21.69 15.53 0.69
C LYS A 337 20.49 16.12 1.43
N ASN A 338 20.70 17.32 1.96
CA ASN A 338 19.63 18.11 2.55
C ASN A 338 19.03 19.04 1.47
N PRO A 339 17.70 18.99 1.23
CA PRO A 339 17.05 19.81 0.21
C PRO A 339 17.15 21.32 0.48
N LYS A 340 17.52 21.75 1.70
CA LYS A 340 17.79 23.16 2.04
C LYS A 340 18.82 23.80 1.11
N SER A 341 19.76 23.00 0.62
CA SER A 341 20.81 23.44 -0.31
C SER A 341 20.30 23.81 -1.70
N LEU A 342 19.05 23.46 -2.03
CA LEU A 342 18.44 23.77 -3.32
C LEU A 342 17.80 25.17 -3.35
N PRO A 343 17.85 25.87 -4.50
CA PRO A 343 17.13 27.13 -4.71
C PRO A 343 15.61 27.02 -4.55
N SER A 344 15.05 25.82 -4.73
CA SER A 344 13.63 25.50 -4.52
C SER A 344 13.47 24.03 -4.16
N PHE A 345 12.39 23.71 -3.46
CA PHE A 345 11.98 22.34 -3.16
C PHE A 345 10.45 22.25 -3.11
N ALA A 346 9.80 22.63 -4.20
CA ALA A 346 8.35 22.68 -4.34
C ALA A 346 7.78 21.28 -4.69
N PRO A 347 7.18 20.54 -3.74
CA PRO A 347 6.70 19.21 -4.03
C PRO A 347 5.44 19.28 -4.92
N THR A 348 5.48 18.62 -6.06
CA THR A 348 4.34 18.41 -6.96
C THR A 348 3.89 16.94 -6.96
N ILE A 349 4.84 16.05 -6.68
CA ILE A 349 4.65 14.60 -6.61
C ILE A 349 5.10 14.14 -5.24
N ILE A 350 4.22 13.43 -4.54
CA ILE A 350 4.54 12.60 -3.38
C ILE A 350 3.99 11.21 -3.68
N LYS A 351 4.86 10.20 -3.56
CA LYS A 351 4.47 8.79 -3.69
C LYS A 351 5.15 7.92 -2.65
N VAL A 352 4.40 7.02 -2.03
CA VAL A 352 4.88 6.15 -0.95
C VAL A 352 4.89 4.69 -1.39
N THR A 353 6.01 4.01 -1.23
CA THR A 353 6.18 2.56 -1.49
C THR A 353 7.37 2.03 -0.71
N ASP A 354 7.43 0.72 -0.44
CA ASP A 354 8.65 0.07 0.04
C ASP A 354 9.48 -0.38 -1.17
N VAL A 355 10.41 0.49 -1.59
CA VAL A 355 11.21 0.35 -2.82
C VAL A 355 12.32 -0.68 -2.66
N ASP A 356 12.75 -0.98 -1.44
CA ASP A 356 13.83 -1.93 -1.19
C ASP A 356 13.38 -3.23 -0.53
N ARG A 357 12.08 -3.34 -0.21
CA ARG A 357 11.42 -4.49 0.43
C ARG A 357 12.00 -4.81 1.80
N ASP A 358 12.44 -3.82 2.57
CA ASP A 358 12.95 -4.02 3.92
C ASP A 358 11.86 -3.95 5.01
N GLY A 359 10.64 -3.60 4.63
CA GLY A 359 9.46 -3.44 5.48
C GLY A 359 9.24 -2.02 6.00
N TYR A 360 10.05 -1.04 5.58
CA TYR A 360 9.84 0.37 5.90
C TYR A 360 9.42 1.13 4.64
N PRO A 361 8.25 1.80 4.64
CA PRO A 361 7.85 2.59 3.50
C PRO A 361 8.84 3.73 3.20
N ASP A 362 9.12 3.96 1.93
CA ASP A 362 9.91 5.05 1.38
C ASP A 362 9.01 6.09 0.70
N ILE A 363 9.55 7.30 0.52
CA ILE A 363 8.79 8.42 -0.06
C ILE A 363 9.56 9.04 -1.21
N PHE A 364 9.03 8.92 -2.43
CA PHE A 364 9.48 9.67 -3.58
C PHE A 364 8.87 11.07 -3.59
N VAL A 365 9.70 12.06 -3.88
CA VAL A 365 9.30 13.46 -4.03
C VAL A 365 9.86 14.00 -5.35
N GLY A 366 8.97 14.39 -6.25
CA GLY A 366 9.32 15.16 -7.44
C GLY A 366 8.95 16.64 -7.23
N THR A 367 9.77 17.54 -7.77
CA THR A 367 9.58 18.98 -7.55
C THR A 367 9.47 19.79 -8.83
N ASP A 368 8.77 20.92 -8.75
CA ASP A 368 8.69 21.95 -9.79
C ASP A 368 9.07 23.31 -9.20
N ALA A 369 10.29 23.75 -9.48
CA ALA A 369 10.82 24.97 -8.88
C ALA A 369 10.16 26.26 -9.38
N TRP A 370 9.44 26.22 -10.51
CA TRP A 370 8.69 27.36 -11.03
C TRP A 370 7.61 27.83 -10.04
N ARG A 371 7.04 26.89 -9.27
CA ARG A 371 6.04 27.15 -8.21
C ARG A 371 6.52 28.08 -7.09
N GLN A 372 7.83 28.20 -6.92
CA GLN A 372 8.46 29.07 -5.94
C GLN A 372 9.17 30.27 -6.58
N ASN A 373 8.88 30.56 -7.85
CA ASN A 373 9.54 31.61 -8.63
C ASN A 373 11.07 31.48 -8.64
N ALA A 374 11.58 30.25 -8.63
CA ALA A 374 13.01 29.98 -8.62
C ALA A 374 13.50 29.63 -10.04
N ASN A 375 14.61 30.22 -10.44
CA ASN A 375 15.34 29.86 -11.67
C ASN A 375 16.13 28.56 -11.43
N PHE A 376 15.44 27.44 -11.30
CA PHE A 376 16.00 26.12 -11.03
C PHE A 376 15.09 25.04 -11.62
N GLY A 377 15.65 23.88 -11.92
CA GLY A 377 14.93 22.75 -12.49
C GLY A 377 14.28 21.85 -11.43
N GLY A 378 13.44 20.92 -11.89
CA GLY A 378 12.88 19.88 -11.05
C GLY A 378 13.94 18.94 -10.46
N SER A 379 13.73 18.51 -9.23
CA SER A 379 14.57 17.52 -8.53
C SER A 379 13.72 16.32 -8.13
N ILE A 380 14.37 15.15 -7.99
CA ILE A 380 13.75 13.94 -7.44
C ILE A 380 14.54 13.52 -6.21
N TYR A 381 13.83 13.40 -5.09
CA TYR A 381 14.37 12.91 -3.83
C TYR A 381 13.67 11.60 -3.45
N LEU A 382 14.44 10.69 -2.86
CA LEU A 382 13.94 9.53 -2.15
C LEU A 382 14.24 9.72 -0.67
N PHE A 383 13.19 9.80 0.14
CA PHE A 383 13.30 9.67 1.59
C PHE A 383 13.16 8.19 1.91
N ARG A 384 14.30 7.50 1.95
CA ARG A 384 14.37 6.07 2.16
C ARG A 384 14.08 5.74 3.63
N GLY A 385 13.07 4.93 3.90
CA GLY A 385 12.78 4.38 5.22
C GLY A 385 14.01 3.65 5.77
N LYS A 386 14.31 3.84 7.04
CA LYS A 386 15.46 3.20 7.69
C LYS A 386 15.02 2.33 8.85
N ASP A 387 14.24 2.91 9.74
CA ASP A 387 13.68 2.27 10.91
C ASP A 387 12.58 3.16 11.51
N ARG A 388 12.05 2.73 12.66
CA ARG A 388 11.14 3.52 13.50
C ARG A 388 11.77 3.73 14.87
N ASP A 389 11.51 4.86 15.50
CA ASP A 389 11.92 5.11 16.88
C ASP A 389 11.08 4.30 17.88
N SER A 390 11.37 4.44 19.19
CA SER A 390 10.66 3.71 20.25
C SER A 390 9.18 4.07 20.35
N THR A 391 8.75 5.18 19.75
CA THR A 391 7.34 5.62 19.69
C THR A 391 6.64 5.19 18.41
N GLY A 392 7.34 4.51 17.49
CA GLY A 392 6.82 4.08 16.20
C GLY A 392 7.00 5.11 15.08
N LYS A 393 7.59 6.29 15.34
CA LYS A 393 7.76 7.30 14.30
C LYS A 393 8.86 6.87 13.31
N PRO A 394 8.61 6.94 11.99
CA PRO A 394 9.60 6.59 10.98
C PRO A 394 10.79 7.54 10.98
N ARG A 395 11.94 7.01 10.60
CA ARG A 395 13.15 7.76 10.28
C ARG A 395 13.57 7.48 8.86
N PHE A 396 13.90 8.54 8.13
CA PHE A 396 14.27 8.50 6.73
C PHE A 396 15.71 8.98 6.51
N VAL A 397 16.38 8.40 5.52
CA VAL A 397 17.59 8.94 4.93
C VAL A 397 17.20 9.68 3.65
N SER A 398 17.57 10.95 3.55
CA SER A 398 17.27 11.77 2.37
C SER A 398 18.30 11.54 1.28
N LEU A 399 17.87 11.12 0.09
CA LEU A 399 18.72 10.81 -1.06
C LEU A 399 18.31 11.67 -2.27
N GLU A 400 19.24 12.48 -2.79
CA GLU A 400 19.06 13.21 -4.05
C GLU A 400 19.30 12.22 -5.20
N LEU A 401 18.23 11.86 -5.92
CA LEU A 401 18.30 10.97 -7.08
C LEU A 401 18.52 11.74 -8.37
N VAL A 402 17.82 12.87 -8.50
CA VAL A 402 17.98 13.82 -9.61
C VAL A 402 18.06 15.21 -9.04
N ARG A 403 19.15 15.91 -9.38
CA ARG A 403 19.34 17.32 -9.04
C ARG A 403 18.84 18.19 -10.18
N GLY A 404 18.01 19.18 -9.86
CA GLY A 404 17.63 20.22 -10.82
C GLY A 404 18.84 21.02 -11.33
N SER A 405 18.67 21.66 -12.48
CA SER A 405 19.70 22.50 -13.11
C SER A 405 19.25 23.96 -13.15
N TYR A 406 20.16 24.91 -13.28
CA TYR A 406 19.77 26.31 -13.56
C TYR A 406 19.39 26.47 -15.03
N SER A 407 18.45 27.36 -15.38
CA SER A 407 18.07 27.56 -16.80
C SER A 407 19.24 27.95 -17.69
N SER A 408 20.27 28.61 -17.15
CA SER A 408 21.52 28.92 -17.85
C SER A 408 22.33 27.70 -18.29
N GLU A 409 22.13 26.56 -17.63
CA GLU A 409 22.78 25.30 -17.99
C GLU A 409 22.10 24.59 -19.15
N ASN A 410 20.84 24.95 -19.46
CA ASN A 410 20.01 24.36 -20.50
C ASN A 410 20.01 22.82 -20.48
N LYS A 411 19.88 22.25 -19.28
CA LYS A 411 19.86 20.80 -19.05
C LYS A 411 18.52 20.38 -18.45
N PRO A 412 17.70 19.58 -19.14
CA PRO A 412 16.49 19.02 -18.53
C PRO A 412 16.85 18.12 -17.31
N PRO A 413 15.92 17.92 -16.36
CA PRO A 413 14.50 18.29 -16.39
C PRO A 413 14.28 19.74 -15.96
N PHE A 414 13.27 20.40 -16.53
CA PHE A 414 12.92 21.76 -16.12
C PHE A 414 11.96 21.73 -14.92
N ASP A 415 11.05 20.76 -14.87
CA ASP A 415 10.12 20.53 -13.77
C ASP A 415 9.63 19.07 -13.76
N PHE A 416 8.88 18.70 -12.72
CA PHE A 416 8.20 17.41 -12.64
C PHE A 416 6.74 17.65 -12.27
N ASP A 417 5.81 17.28 -13.15
CA ASP A 417 4.37 17.53 -12.96
C ASP A 417 3.61 16.25 -12.58
N ALA A 418 4.05 15.11 -13.11
CA ALA A 418 3.40 13.82 -12.97
C ALA A 418 4.38 12.77 -12.46
N GLY A 419 3.95 11.88 -11.58
CA GLY A 419 4.73 10.71 -11.25
C GLY A 419 3.92 9.55 -10.69
N THR A 420 4.47 8.35 -10.85
CA THR A 420 3.80 7.10 -10.52
C THR A 420 4.77 5.99 -10.17
N ILE A 421 4.27 4.96 -9.47
CA ILE A 421 5.04 3.82 -8.99
C ILE A 421 4.50 2.54 -9.64
N GLY A 422 5.40 1.71 -10.15
CA GLY A 422 5.09 0.36 -10.61
C GLY A 422 6.35 -0.40 -11.02
N ASP A 423 6.28 -1.73 -11.03
CA ASP A 423 7.41 -2.59 -11.46
C ASP A 423 7.54 -2.53 -12.99
N LEU A 424 8.51 -1.78 -13.52
CA LEU A 424 8.64 -1.53 -14.95
C LEU A 424 9.42 -2.62 -15.69
N ASP A 425 10.17 -3.45 -14.98
CA ASP A 425 11.07 -4.45 -15.54
C ASP A 425 10.83 -5.90 -15.08
N ASN A 426 9.75 -6.11 -14.33
CA ASN A 426 9.27 -7.40 -13.81
C ASN A 426 10.30 -8.09 -12.90
N ASP A 427 11.11 -7.32 -12.17
CA ASP A 427 12.02 -7.88 -11.18
C ASP A 427 11.36 -8.11 -9.80
N GLY A 428 10.18 -7.51 -9.62
CA GLY A 428 9.30 -7.58 -8.45
C GLY A 428 9.54 -6.47 -7.42
N ILE A 429 10.34 -5.48 -7.77
CA ILE A 429 10.61 -4.27 -6.99
C ILE A 429 9.86 -3.09 -7.62
N PRO A 430 9.20 -2.21 -6.84
CA PRO A 430 8.54 -1.05 -7.41
C PRO A 430 9.57 -0.05 -7.95
N ASP A 431 9.34 0.47 -9.15
CA ASP A 431 10.10 1.59 -9.72
C ASP A 431 9.29 2.88 -9.64
N PHE A 432 9.90 4.00 -10.02
CA PHE A 432 9.23 5.30 -10.07
C PHE A 432 9.44 5.97 -11.43
N VAL A 433 8.37 6.53 -12.00
CA VAL A 433 8.42 7.40 -13.18
C VAL A 433 8.02 8.80 -12.76
N ALA A 434 8.79 9.81 -13.18
CA ALA A 434 8.42 11.21 -13.08
C ALA A 434 8.54 11.90 -14.45
N ALA A 435 7.58 12.73 -14.82
CA ALA A 435 7.54 13.40 -16.11
C ALA A 435 7.54 14.93 -15.97
N ASP A 436 8.32 15.58 -16.82
CA ASP A 436 8.25 17.01 -17.14
C ASP A 436 7.07 17.17 -18.11
N GLY A 437 5.94 17.60 -17.56
CA GLY A 437 4.65 17.38 -18.14
C GLY A 437 4.31 18.39 -19.21
N ASN A 438 4.63 19.65 -18.99
CA ASN A 438 4.13 20.77 -19.79
C ASN A 438 4.90 21.00 -21.11
N ASN A 439 6.22 20.75 -21.14
CA ASN A 439 7.08 21.40 -22.14
C ASN A 439 7.95 20.46 -22.95
N SER A 440 8.49 19.39 -22.36
CA SER A 440 9.62 18.72 -22.99
C SER A 440 9.38 17.28 -23.45
N GLY A 441 8.34 16.61 -22.94
CA GLY A 441 8.13 15.18 -23.16
C GLY A 441 9.24 14.31 -22.56
N ASN A 442 10.07 14.91 -21.70
CA ASN A 442 11.09 14.21 -20.93
C ASN A 442 10.44 13.54 -19.73
N PHE A 443 11.02 12.41 -19.36
CA PHE A 443 10.68 11.72 -18.13
C PHE A 443 11.92 11.10 -17.53
N TYR A 444 11.82 10.72 -16.27
CA TYR A 444 12.86 10.05 -15.53
C TYR A 444 12.29 8.74 -15.04
N LYS A 445 13.01 7.66 -15.31
CA LYS A 445 12.76 6.36 -14.72
C LYS A 445 13.75 6.17 -13.61
N ILE A 446 13.27 6.00 -12.40
CA ILE A 446 14.07 5.59 -11.26
C ILE A 446 13.84 4.10 -11.16
N VAL A 447 14.82 3.33 -11.65
CA VAL A 447 14.74 1.87 -11.68
C VAL A 447 15.58 1.32 -10.54
N THR A 448 15.02 0.35 -9.81
CA THR A 448 15.79 -0.37 -8.81
C THR A 448 16.51 -1.54 -9.47
N LYS A 449 17.79 -1.37 -9.80
CA LYS A 449 18.57 -2.42 -10.46
C LYS A 449 18.86 -3.55 -9.50
N THR A 450 18.36 -4.73 -9.83
CA THR A 450 18.65 -5.97 -9.11
C THR A 450 19.71 -6.82 -9.78
N VAL A 451 20.44 -7.57 -8.96
CA VAL A 451 21.24 -8.71 -9.40
C VAL A 451 20.31 -9.92 -9.35
N LYS A 452 20.27 -10.76 -10.40
CA LYS A 452 19.47 -12.01 -10.47
C LYS A 452 19.98 -13.10 -9.51
N LYS A 453 20.05 -12.75 -8.23
CA LYS A 453 20.47 -13.53 -7.08
C LYS A 453 19.55 -13.14 -5.93
N TYR A 454 18.91 -14.13 -5.32
CA TYR A 454 18.02 -13.94 -4.19
C TYR A 454 18.78 -13.51 -2.93
N GLU A 455 18.15 -12.63 -2.15
CA GLU A 455 18.51 -12.43 -0.74
C GLU A 455 18.17 -13.70 0.04
N ILE A 456 19.11 -14.23 0.83
CA ILE A 456 18.95 -15.54 1.51
C ILE A 456 18.29 -15.41 2.88
N LYS A 457 18.02 -14.19 3.34
CA LYS A 457 17.20 -13.93 4.52
C LYS A 457 15.79 -14.52 4.32
N PRO A 458 15.15 -15.01 5.40
CA PRO A 458 13.74 -15.39 5.34
C PRO A 458 12.89 -14.18 4.93
N GLY A 459 12.08 -14.39 3.91
CA GLY A 459 11.05 -13.45 3.49
C GLY A 459 9.77 -13.70 4.26
N ILE A 460 9.09 -12.62 4.60
CA ILE A 460 7.91 -12.63 5.47
C ILE A 460 6.77 -11.95 4.71
N LEU A 461 5.63 -12.63 4.64
CA LEU A 461 4.35 -12.05 4.29
C LEU A 461 3.44 -12.11 5.51
N VAL A 462 2.71 -11.02 5.76
CA VAL A 462 1.65 -10.99 6.78
C VAL A 462 0.34 -10.67 6.07
N SER A 463 -0.63 -11.58 6.17
CA SER A 463 -1.97 -11.38 5.64
C SER A 463 -2.61 -10.13 6.26
N ASP A 464 -3.58 -9.49 5.60
CA ASP A 464 -4.53 -8.68 6.37
C ASP A 464 -5.25 -9.57 7.41
N LYS A 465 -6.04 -8.96 8.28
CA LYS A 465 -6.99 -9.67 9.13
C LYS A 465 -7.73 -10.70 8.30
N LEU A 466 -7.82 -11.93 8.78
CA LEU A 466 -8.46 -12.99 8.00
C LEU A 466 -9.92 -12.69 7.65
N THR A 467 -10.58 -11.84 8.42
CA THR A 467 -11.93 -11.35 8.13
C THR A 467 -11.97 -10.38 6.95
N ASN A 468 -10.86 -9.73 6.59
CA ASN A 468 -10.75 -8.79 5.46
C ASN A 468 -10.37 -9.48 4.14
N VAL A 469 -9.75 -10.66 4.22
CA VAL A 469 -9.20 -11.36 3.03
C VAL A 469 -10.15 -12.42 2.45
N VAL A 470 -11.34 -12.59 3.03
CA VAL A 470 -12.31 -13.58 2.57
C VAL A 470 -13.48 -12.94 1.87
N ASP A 471 -14.14 -13.69 1.00
CA ASP A 471 -15.31 -13.23 0.27
C ASP A 471 -16.54 -13.20 1.20
N TYR A 472 -17.23 -12.07 1.24
CA TYR A 472 -18.51 -11.90 1.93
C TYR A 472 -19.61 -11.55 0.93
N LYS A 473 -20.75 -12.24 1.03
CA LYS A 473 -21.92 -11.97 0.20
C LYS A 473 -22.86 -11.01 0.91
N LEU A 474 -22.99 -9.80 0.37
CA LEU A 474 -23.94 -8.79 0.82
C LEU A 474 -25.40 -9.24 0.62
N GLN A 475 -26.34 -8.52 1.25
CA GLN A 475 -27.78 -8.85 1.20
C GLN A 475 -28.38 -8.79 -0.20
N ASP A 476 -27.85 -7.92 -1.06
CA ASP A 476 -28.23 -7.78 -2.48
C ASP A 476 -27.61 -8.87 -3.38
N GLY A 477 -26.74 -9.71 -2.82
CA GLY A 477 -26.06 -10.79 -3.51
C GLY A 477 -24.67 -10.45 -4.05
N THR A 478 -24.25 -9.19 -3.96
CA THR A 478 -22.91 -8.72 -4.33
C THR A 478 -21.86 -9.38 -3.45
N VAL A 479 -20.73 -9.78 -4.04
CA VAL A 479 -19.60 -10.34 -3.29
C VAL A 479 -18.54 -9.26 -3.13
N VAL A 480 -18.16 -9.00 -1.88
CA VAL A 480 -17.08 -8.06 -1.53
C VAL A 480 -15.95 -8.79 -0.82
N LYS A 481 -14.75 -8.19 -0.84
CA LYS A 481 -13.66 -8.63 0.03
C LYS A 481 -13.88 -8.09 1.43
N GLY A 482 -13.82 -8.99 2.39
CA GLY A 482 -13.93 -8.66 3.80
C GLY A 482 -15.35 -8.75 4.35
N ILE A 483 -15.45 -9.18 5.61
CA ILE A 483 -16.69 -9.21 6.36
C ILE A 483 -16.98 -7.79 6.86
N PRO A 484 -18.12 -7.18 6.48
CA PRO A 484 -18.42 -5.81 6.86
C PRO A 484 -18.44 -5.63 8.37
N ARG A 485 -17.92 -4.48 8.80
CA ARG A 485 -17.79 -4.16 10.22
C ARG A 485 -19.12 -4.20 10.99
N SER A 486 -20.22 -3.87 10.33
CA SER A 486 -21.58 -3.85 10.90
C SER A 486 -22.08 -5.24 11.34
N VAL A 487 -21.50 -6.31 10.80
CA VAL A 487 -21.86 -7.70 11.11
C VAL A 487 -20.71 -8.51 11.71
N LEU A 488 -19.51 -7.93 11.80
CA LEU A 488 -18.29 -8.61 12.24
C LEU A 488 -18.44 -9.28 13.62
N GLN A 489 -19.22 -8.71 14.52
CA GLN A 489 -19.52 -9.27 15.84
C GLN A 489 -20.15 -10.68 15.81
N ASN A 490 -20.69 -11.11 14.67
CA ASN A 490 -21.24 -12.45 14.49
C ASN A 490 -20.23 -13.43 13.88
N HIS A 491 -19.05 -12.93 13.47
CA HIS A 491 -18.13 -13.63 12.59
C HIS A 491 -16.67 -13.54 13.06
N PHE A 492 -16.43 -13.64 14.36
CA PHE A 492 -15.06 -13.75 14.87
C PHE A 492 -14.50 -15.12 14.49
N VAL A 493 -13.28 -15.16 13.99
CA VAL A 493 -12.61 -16.38 13.52
C VAL A 493 -12.38 -17.31 14.70
N GLN A 494 -12.93 -18.51 14.63
CA GLN A 494 -12.72 -19.59 15.60
C GLN A 494 -11.74 -20.63 15.07
N ALA A 495 -11.76 -20.90 13.77
CA ALA A 495 -10.81 -21.80 13.14
C ALA A 495 -10.44 -21.29 11.75
N MET A 496 -9.25 -21.67 11.29
CA MET A 496 -8.68 -21.21 10.04
C MET A 496 -7.87 -22.30 9.37
N GLU A 497 -7.94 -22.35 8.04
CA GLU A 497 -7.10 -23.17 7.19
C GLU A 497 -6.44 -22.28 6.14
N VAL A 498 -5.14 -22.51 5.90
CA VAL A 498 -4.39 -21.86 4.84
C VAL A 498 -3.84 -22.94 3.92
N GLU A 499 -4.10 -22.78 2.63
CA GLU A 499 -3.56 -23.61 1.56
C GLU A 499 -2.64 -22.76 0.69
N LEU A 500 -1.40 -23.22 0.52
CA LEU A 500 -0.37 -22.58 -0.31
C LEU A 500 -0.05 -23.48 -1.50
N GLU A 501 -0.01 -22.93 -2.70
CA GLU A 501 0.43 -23.62 -3.91
C GLU A 501 1.72 -23.00 -4.42
N PHE A 502 2.72 -23.85 -4.69
CA PHE A 502 4.03 -23.45 -5.20
C PHE A 502 4.24 -23.91 -6.65
N THR A 503 4.98 -23.12 -7.43
CA THR A 503 5.43 -23.55 -8.76
C THR A 503 6.56 -24.58 -8.66
N LYS A 504 6.93 -25.18 -9.79
CA LYS A 504 8.08 -26.10 -9.89
C LYS A 504 9.42 -25.38 -10.03
N ASP A 505 9.41 -24.08 -10.31
CA ASP A 505 10.58 -23.31 -10.75
C ASP A 505 11.41 -22.75 -9.58
N GLY A 506 10.95 -22.98 -8.34
CA GLY A 506 11.55 -22.46 -7.13
C GLY A 506 11.77 -23.53 -6.06
N GLN A 507 12.88 -23.44 -5.33
CA GLN A 507 13.19 -24.34 -4.21
C GLN A 507 13.52 -23.57 -2.93
N GLY A 508 13.24 -24.19 -1.80
CA GLY A 508 13.52 -23.64 -0.47
C GLY A 508 12.59 -24.22 0.57
N THR A 509 12.25 -23.44 1.59
CA THR A 509 11.30 -23.88 2.62
C THR A 509 10.20 -22.87 2.84
N VAL A 510 9.01 -23.38 3.18
CA VAL A 510 7.92 -22.59 3.72
C VAL A 510 7.64 -22.97 5.16
N GLU A 511 7.33 -21.98 5.99
CA GLU A 511 6.75 -22.17 7.31
C GLU A 511 5.49 -21.30 7.44
N LEU A 512 4.47 -21.82 8.13
CA LEU A 512 3.24 -21.08 8.43
C LEU A 512 3.07 -20.88 9.92
N ARG A 513 2.79 -19.64 10.29
CA ARG A 513 2.46 -19.22 11.65
C ARG A 513 1.24 -18.33 11.64
N TYR A 514 0.71 -18.05 12.82
CA TYR A 514 -0.43 -17.17 12.95
C TYR A 514 -0.33 -16.27 14.17
N SER A 515 -0.93 -15.09 14.07
CA SER A 515 -1.22 -14.25 15.22
C SER A 515 -2.69 -14.34 15.56
N LYS A 516 -3.00 -14.35 16.87
CA LYS A 516 -4.39 -14.31 17.35
C LYS A 516 -4.99 -12.91 17.23
N THR A 517 -4.18 -11.88 17.09
CA THR A 517 -4.57 -10.47 17.03
C THR A 517 -3.83 -9.77 15.88
N TYR A 518 -4.27 -8.56 15.56
CA TYR A 518 -3.57 -7.72 14.60
C TYR A 518 -2.13 -7.44 15.07
N ILE A 519 -1.19 -7.38 14.12
CA ILE A 519 0.23 -7.11 14.36
C ILE A 519 0.52 -5.66 13.97
N ASN A 520 0.65 -4.80 14.98
CA ASN A 520 0.88 -3.35 14.81
C ASN A 520 2.34 -2.98 14.48
N ARG A 521 3.25 -3.95 14.37
CA ARG A 521 4.68 -3.71 14.07
C ARG A 521 5.26 -4.87 13.26
N PRO A 522 4.75 -5.12 12.05
CA PRO A 522 5.12 -6.29 11.28
C PRO A 522 6.61 -6.31 10.88
N GLU A 523 7.26 -5.15 10.81
CA GLU A 523 8.68 -4.98 10.50
C GLU A 523 9.64 -5.56 11.55
N LEU A 524 9.15 -5.67 12.80
CA LEU A 524 9.89 -6.20 13.95
C LEU A 524 9.56 -7.66 14.25
N ILE A 525 8.71 -8.31 13.46
CA ILE A 525 8.33 -9.70 13.69
C ILE A 525 9.59 -10.58 13.64
N ASP A 526 9.84 -11.27 14.76
CA ASP A 526 10.50 -12.57 14.73
C ASP A 526 9.39 -13.63 14.66
N PRO A 527 9.24 -14.35 13.53
CA PRO A 527 8.20 -15.36 13.38
C PRO A 527 8.24 -16.41 14.50
N ASN A 528 9.41 -16.67 15.11
CA ASN A 528 9.55 -17.67 16.17
C ASN A 528 8.71 -17.39 17.42
N ASN A 529 8.33 -16.13 17.65
CA ASN A 529 7.48 -15.72 18.76
C ASN A 529 5.98 -15.98 18.53
N PHE A 530 5.60 -16.44 17.32
CA PHE A 530 4.22 -16.70 16.97
C PHE A 530 3.92 -18.21 16.97
N PRO A 531 2.71 -18.63 17.39
CA PRO A 531 2.27 -20.02 17.29
C PRO A 531 2.45 -20.59 15.89
N ARG A 532 3.00 -21.80 15.83
CA ARG A 532 3.22 -22.52 14.59
C ARG A 532 1.93 -23.18 14.11
N MET A 533 1.64 -23.03 12.82
CA MET A 533 0.53 -23.69 12.12
C MET A 533 1.01 -24.91 11.32
N LEU A 534 2.25 -24.82 10.81
CA LEU A 534 2.90 -25.83 9.99
C LEU A 534 4.41 -25.82 10.27
N ASP A 535 5.01 -26.99 10.45
CA ASP A 535 6.47 -27.13 10.47
C ASP A 535 7.10 -26.77 9.12
N PRO A 536 8.37 -26.33 9.09
CA PRO A 536 9.04 -26.03 7.83
C PRO A 536 8.94 -27.18 6.82
N VAL A 537 8.35 -26.92 5.66
CA VAL A 537 8.21 -27.88 4.55
C VAL A 537 9.17 -27.49 3.44
N GLN A 538 9.95 -28.46 2.96
CA GLN A 538 10.80 -28.29 1.78
C GLN A 538 9.92 -28.20 0.52
N ILE A 539 10.19 -27.19 -0.30
CA ILE A 539 9.61 -27.01 -1.63
C ILE A 539 10.67 -27.45 -2.64
N THR A 540 10.43 -28.56 -3.34
CA THR A 540 11.35 -29.10 -4.35
C THR A 540 10.70 -29.30 -5.72
N SER A 541 9.38 -29.17 -5.79
CA SER A 541 8.57 -29.33 -6.99
C SER A 541 7.28 -28.54 -6.84
N ALA A 542 6.47 -28.48 -7.90
CA ALA A 542 5.10 -27.99 -7.77
C ALA A 542 4.37 -28.83 -6.71
N GLN A 543 3.90 -28.17 -5.66
CA GLN A 543 3.25 -28.83 -4.54
C GLN A 543 2.30 -27.88 -3.82
N THR A 544 1.33 -28.48 -3.14
CA THR A 544 0.37 -27.78 -2.29
C THR A 544 0.61 -28.15 -0.84
N VAL A 545 0.64 -27.15 0.02
CA VAL A 545 0.83 -27.32 1.46
C VAL A 545 -0.37 -26.73 2.18
N LYS A 546 -0.91 -27.45 3.17
CA LYS A 546 -2.08 -27.01 3.94
C LYS A 546 -1.79 -27.04 5.42
N ALA A 547 -2.30 -26.05 6.13
CA ALA A 547 -2.17 -25.94 7.57
C ALA A 547 -3.49 -25.49 8.19
N ARG A 548 -3.74 -25.89 9.44
CA ARG A 548 -4.97 -25.60 10.19
C ARG A 548 -4.64 -25.10 11.59
N ALA A 549 -5.44 -24.19 12.10
CA ALA A 549 -5.39 -23.76 13.49
C ALA A 549 -6.80 -23.51 14.03
N VAL A 550 -6.96 -23.75 15.33
CA VAL A 550 -8.19 -23.46 16.07
C VAL A 550 -7.82 -22.48 17.18
N LEU A 551 -8.59 -21.40 17.30
CA LEU A 551 -8.45 -20.41 18.34
C LEU A 551 -9.34 -20.79 19.52
N GLU A 552 -8.75 -20.88 20.71
CA GLU A 552 -9.49 -21.16 21.96
C GLU A 552 -10.58 -20.12 22.23
N THR A 553 -10.32 -18.87 21.86
CA THR A 553 -11.28 -17.77 21.89
C THR A 553 -11.40 -17.19 20.49
N PRO A 554 -12.62 -17.09 19.92
CA PRO A 554 -12.82 -16.47 18.62
C PRO A 554 -12.24 -15.05 18.58
N SER A 555 -11.51 -14.73 17.51
CA SER A 555 -10.85 -13.43 17.36
C SER A 555 -11.37 -12.68 16.12
N PRO A 556 -11.60 -11.36 16.20
CA PRO A 556 -11.93 -10.55 15.03
C PRO A 556 -10.74 -10.35 14.10
N ASP A 557 -9.52 -10.41 14.61
CA ASP A 557 -8.35 -9.85 13.93
C ASP A 557 -7.16 -10.84 13.79
N PRO A 558 -7.33 -12.17 13.63
CA PRO A 558 -6.16 -13.02 13.43
C PRO A 558 -5.53 -12.78 12.06
N GLN A 559 -4.21 -12.98 11.99
CA GLN A 559 -3.41 -12.86 10.77
C GLN A 559 -2.54 -14.10 10.57
N ILE A 560 -2.20 -14.36 9.31
CA ILE A 560 -1.29 -15.43 8.90
C ILE A 560 0.07 -14.82 8.61
N ILE A 561 1.10 -15.50 9.08
CA ILE A 561 2.50 -15.18 8.79
C ILE A 561 3.05 -16.31 7.93
N ILE A 562 3.43 -15.98 6.70
CA ILE A 562 4.06 -16.90 5.75
C ILE A 562 5.54 -16.57 5.71
N VAL A 563 6.38 -17.56 5.99
CA VAL A 563 7.83 -17.41 5.94
C VAL A 563 8.36 -18.23 4.78
N LEU A 564 8.94 -17.55 3.78
CA LEU A 564 9.60 -18.18 2.64
C LEU A 564 11.10 -18.04 2.80
N LYS A 565 11.83 -19.15 2.77
CA LYS A 565 13.29 -19.15 2.84
C LYS A 565 13.87 -19.74 1.56
N PRO A 566 14.78 -19.04 0.88
CA PRO A 566 15.48 -19.57 -0.28
C PRO A 566 16.34 -20.77 0.08
N ALA A 567 16.50 -21.71 -0.86
CA ALA A 567 17.49 -22.77 -0.69
C ALA A 567 18.92 -22.22 -0.81
N ASN A 568 19.12 -21.24 -1.70
CA ASN A 568 20.37 -20.50 -1.90
C ASN A 568 20.11 -19.25 -2.76
N GLU A 569 21.15 -18.50 -3.12
CA GLU A 569 21.00 -17.27 -3.91
C GLU A 569 20.48 -17.48 -5.34
N ASN A 570 20.40 -18.70 -5.85
CA ASN A 570 19.93 -18.97 -7.22
C ASN A 570 18.50 -19.51 -7.28
N THR A 571 17.88 -19.85 -6.14
CA THR A 571 16.52 -20.38 -6.12
C THR A 571 15.80 -20.10 -4.80
N ALA A 572 14.53 -19.72 -4.91
CA ALA A 572 13.64 -19.44 -3.79
C ALA A 572 12.26 -20.04 -4.06
N PRO A 573 11.44 -20.36 -3.04
CA PRO A 573 10.07 -20.82 -3.23
C PRO A 573 9.24 -19.77 -3.98
N HIS A 574 8.52 -20.19 -5.02
CA HIS A 574 7.61 -19.32 -5.77
C HIS A 574 6.17 -19.61 -5.35
N LEU A 575 5.64 -18.78 -4.46
CA LEU A 575 4.26 -18.89 -3.97
C LEU A 575 3.31 -18.37 -5.05
N LYS A 576 2.54 -19.26 -5.65
CA LYS A 576 1.62 -18.97 -6.76
C LYS A 576 0.21 -18.67 -6.29
N ARG A 577 -0.29 -19.39 -5.28
CA ARG A 577 -1.68 -19.26 -4.83
C ARG A 577 -1.76 -19.37 -3.31
N ILE A 578 -2.63 -18.55 -2.73
CA ILE A 578 -3.06 -18.68 -1.34
C ILE A 578 -4.58 -18.84 -1.32
N THR A 579 -5.06 -19.83 -0.59
CA THR A 579 -6.47 -19.91 -0.23
C THR A 579 -6.61 -19.84 1.28
N TYR A 580 -7.26 -18.77 1.75
CA TYR A 580 -7.66 -18.59 3.14
C TYR A 580 -9.07 -19.16 3.33
N ARG A 581 -9.28 -19.93 4.41
CA ARG A 581 -10.59 -20.45 4.79
C ARG A 581 -10.80 -20.22 6.27
N ILE A 582 -11.96 -19.68 6.64
CA ILE A 582 -12.27 -19.42 8.04
C ILE A 582 -13.63 -20.01 8.44
N TRP A 583 -13.68 -20.43 9.70
CA TRP A 583 -14.88 -20.78 10.44
C TRP A 583 -15.02 -19.78 11.55
N THR A 584 -16.23 -19.24 11.70
CA THR A 584 -16.48 -18.11 12.60
C THR A 584 -17.50 -18.47 13.65
N ALA A 585 -17.47 -17.74 14.76
CA ALA A 585 -18.47 -17.77 15.81
C ALA A 585 -18.79 -16.34 16.25
N PRO A 586 -19.96 -16.10 16.85
CA PRO A 586 -20.27 -14.81 17.44
C PRO A 586 -19.26 -14.43 18.52
N ALA A 587 -19.02 -13.13 18.67
CA ALA A 587 -18.25 -12.56 19.77
C ALA A 587 -18.83 -13.07 21.10
N ARG A 588 -17.95 -13.53 21.99
CA ARG A 588 -18.34 -13.98 23.33
C ARG A 588 -17.68 -13.09 24.35
N VAL A 589 -18.47 -12.57 25.28
CA VAL A 589 -17.97 -11.91 26.49
C VAL A 589 -18.09 -12.92 27.62
N GLU A 590 -16.95 -13.37 28.16
CA GLU A 590 -16.94 -14.18 29.38
C GLU A 590 -16.75 -13.25 30.58
N ILE A 591 -17.83 -12.98 31.32
CA ILE A 591 -17.75 -12.18 32.54
C ILE A 591 -17.32 -13.09 33.69
N LYS A 592 -16.04 -13.03 34.07
CA LYS A 592 -15.52 -13.76 35.24
C LYS A 592 -15.67 -12.90 36.50
N GLY A 593 -16.33 -13.44 37.53
CA GLY A 593 -16.40 -12.82 38.85
C GLY A 593 -17.47 -11.75 39.03
N PHE A 594 -18.63 -11.89 38.36
CA PHE A 594 -19.77 -10.99 38.61
C PHE A 594 -20.25 -11.11 40.06
N ARG A 595 -19.95 -10.11 40.89
CA ARG A 595 -20.47 -9.99 42.26
C ARG A 595 -21.62 -8.99 42.26
N TRP A 596 -22.84 -9.48 42.41
CA TRP A 596 -23.98 -8.64 42.79
C TRP A 596 -23.75 -8.12 44.22
N LEU A 597 -23.46 -6.82 44.36
CA LEU A 597 -23.71 -6.13 45.62
C LEU A 597 -25.16 -5.68 45.59
N LYS A 598 -26.01 -6.36 46.35
CA LYS A 598 -27.39 -5.92 46.59
C LYS A 598 -27.29 -4.60 47.36
N SER A 599 -27.68 -3.47 46.77
CA SER A 599 -27.79 -2.22 47.53
C SER A 599 -29.01 -2.33 48.45
N GLU A 600 -28.78 -2.29 49.76
CA GLU A 600 -29.84 -2.04 50.73
C GLU A 600 -30.09 -0.53 50.74
N PHE A 601 -31.09 -0.09 49.98
CA PHE A 601 -31.74 1.20 50.16
C PHE A 601 -33.02 0.99 50.95
#